data_AF-A0A1E5CYR7-F1
#
_entry.id   AF-A0A1E5CYR7-F1
#
_cell.length_a   1.000
_cell.length_b   1.000
_cell.length_c   1.000
_cell.angle_alpha   90.00
_cell.angle_beta   90.00
_cell.angle_gamma   90.00
#
_symmetry.space_group_name_H-M   'P 1'
#
loop_
_entity.id
_entity.type
_entity.pdbx_description
1 polymer ?
#
loop_
_entity_poly.entity_id
_entity_poly.type
_entity_poly.pdbx_seq_one_letter_code
_entity_poly.pdbx_strand_id
1 'polypeptide(L)'
;MNTFLITFGAFLAFVVAMSVGYIVQKKVVKGSCGGLGAVGIDKVCNCPEPCDARKKREAREAMREEKLAARNEQLAAWEKDRIA
;
A
#
# COMPACT_ATOMS: atom_id res chain seq x y z
N MET A 1 -32.72 25.60 -10.04
CA MET A 1 -33.17 24.23 -10.39
C MET A 1 -32.47 23.70 -11.64
N ASN A 2 -32.52 24.41 -12.77
CA ASN A 2 -31.89 23.96 -14.02
C ASN A 2 -30.36 23.75 -13.94
N THR A 3 -29.64 24.67 -13.30
CA THR A 3 -28.20 24.55 -13.07
C THR A 3 -27.82 23.31 -12.27
N PHE A 4 -28.63 22.92 -11.30
CA PHE A 4 -28.40 21.73 -10.47
C PHE A 4 -28.51 20.43 -11.29
N LEU A 5 -29.52 20.34 -12.18
CA LEU A 5 -29.68 19.18 -13.05
C LEU A 5 -28.54 19.06 -14.07
N ILE A 6 -28.07 20.19 -14.60
CA ILE A 6 -26.96 20.23 -15.56
C ILE A 6 -25.64 19.82 -14.90
N THR A 7 -25.33 20.37 -13.72
CA THR A 7 -24.08 20.03 -13.02
C THR A 7 -24.07 18.58 -12.54
N PHE A 8 -25.20 18.08 -12.04
CA PHE A 8 -25.36 16.68 -11.64
C PHE A 8 -25.20 15.73 -12.83
N GLY A 9 -25.81 16.05 -13.97
CA GLY A 9 -25.64 15.28 -15.21
C GLY A 9 -24.20 15.29 -15.72
N ALA A 10 -23.52 16.44 -15.69
CA ALA A 10 -22.12 16.56 -16.11
C ALA A 10 -21.18 15.74 -15.20
N PHE A 11 -21.41 15.75 -13.89
CA PHE A 11 -20.64 14.94 -12.94
C PHE A 11 -20.78 13.45 -13.22
N LEU A 12 -22.01 12.96 -13.43
CA LEU A 12 -22.25 11.57 -13.78
C LEU A 12 -21.59 11.19 -15.12
N ALA A 13 -21.66 12.07 -16.12
CA ALA A 13 -21.00 11.84 -17.41
C ALA A 13 -19.47 11.69 -17.25
N PHE A 14 -18.83 12.50 -16.40
CA PHE A 14 -17.41 12.37 -16.09
C PHE A 14 -17.04 11.03 -15.42
N VAL A 15 -17.84 10.57 -14.46
CA VAL A 15 -17.62 9.29 -13.76
C VAL A 15 -17.76 8.12 -14.73
N VAL A 16 -18.76 8.14 -15.60
CA VAL A 16 -18.96 7.12 -16.63
C VAL A 16 -17.78 7.13 -17.61
N ALA A 17 -17.35 8.30 -18.08
CA ALA A 17 -16.20 8.42 -18.97
C ALA A 17 -14.90 7.87 -18.34
N MET A 18 -14.65 8.15 -17.05
CA MET A 18 -13.52 7.59 -16.31
C MET A 18 -13.61 6.06 -16.19
N SER A 19 -14.81 5.55 -15.91
CA SER A 19 -15.07 4.11 -15.76
C SER A 19 -14.86 3.36 -17.09
N VAL A 20 -15.38 3.89 -18.19
CA VAL A 20 -15.16 3.36 -19.54
C VAL A 20 -13.68 3.43 -19.91
N GLY A 21 -13.01 4.56 -19.62
CA GLY A 21 -11.56 4.69 -19.81
C GLY A 21 -10.76 3.64 -19.03
N TYR A 22 -11.14 3.34 -17.80
CA TYR A 22 -10.52 2.30 -16.98
C TYR A 22 -10.70 0.89 -17.57
N ILE A 23 -11.91 0.57 -18.03
CA ILE A 23 -12.23 -0.73 -18.65
C ILE A 23 -11.46 -0.91 -19.97
N VAL A 24 -11.39 0.13 -20.80
CA VAL A 24 -10.67 0.08 -22.09
C VAL A 24 -9.18 -0.02 -21.89
N GLN A 25 -8.61 0.74 -20.94
CA GLN A 25 -7.17 0.72 -20.70
C GLN A 25 -6.71 -0.57 -20.01
N LYS A 26 -7.58 -1.33 -19.33
CA LYS A 26 -7.27 -2.55 -18.55
C LYS A 26 -6.01 -2.44 -17.67
N LYS A 27 -5.57 -1.22 -17.38
CA LYS A 27 -4.40 -0.98 -16.54
C LYS A 27 -4.89 -1.14 -15.12
N VAL A 28 -4.59 -2.30 -14.54
CA VAL A 28 -4.65 -2.52 -13.08
C VAL A 28 -4.10 -1.27 -12.41
N VAL A 29 -4.85 -0.73 -11.44
CA VAL A 29 -4.41 0.46 -10.71
C VAL A 29 -3.00 0.15 -10.23
N LYS A 30 -2.04 0.94 -10.69
CA LYS A 30 -0.63 0.73 -10.43
C LYS A 30 -0.37 1.02 -8.95
N GLY A 31 -0.71 0.05 -8.09
CA GLY A 31 -0.31 0.03 -6.69
C GLY A 31 1.20 -0.11 -6.57
N SER A 32 1.72 -0.42 -5.38
CA SER A 32 3.18 -0.40 -5.12
C SER A 32 4.05 -1.33 -6.00
N CYS A 33 3.46 -2.13 -6.90
CA CYS A 33 4.13 -2.98 -7.89
C CYS A 33 3.71 -2.68 -9.34
N GLY A 34 3.01 -1.57 -9.59
CA GLY A 34 2.38 -1.24 -10.87
C GLY A 34 3.31 -0.81 -12.01
N GLY A 35 4.61 -0.98 -11.89
CA GLY A 35 5.57 -0.70 -12.97
C GLY A 35 5.95 -1.92 -13.80
N LEU A 36 5.74 -3.13 -13.27
CA LEU A 36 6.39 -4.36 -13.75
C LEU A 36 5.64 -5.07 -14.89
N GLY A 37 4.40 -4.67 -15.18
CA GLY A 37 3.60 -5.23 -16.29
C GLY A 37 4.13 -4.90 -17.69
N ALA A 38 5.02 -3.90 -17.84
CA ALA A 38 5.70 -3.64 -19.11
C ALA A 38 6.86 -4.62 -19.39
N VAL A 39 7.25 -5.43 -18.39
CA VAL A 39 8.40 -6.37 -18.43
C VAL A 39 7.92 -7.83 -18.31
N GLY A 40 6.61 -8.10 -18.37
CA GLY A 40 6.06 -9.47 -18.40
C GLY A 40 6.09 -10.24 -17.07
N ILE A 41 6.24 -9.55 -15.93
CA ILE A 41 6.25 -10.17 -14.60
C ILE A 41 4.84 -10.04 -13.99
N ASP A 42 3.93 -10.87 -14.48
CA ASP A 42 2.55 -10.99 -13.97
C ASP A 42 2.42 -11.96 -12.79
N LYS A 43 3.52 -12.57 -12.33
CA LYS A 43 3.56 -13.40 -11.13
C LYS A 43 4.29 -12.68 -9.99
N VAL A 44 3.49 -11.93 -9.24
CA VAL A 44 3.60 -11.66 -7.80
C VAL A 44 4.72 -12.47 -7.11
N CYS A 45 5.86 -11.84 -6.86
CA CYS A 45 6.84 -12.23 -5.84
C CYS A 45 7.42 -13.67 -5.91
N ASN A 46 7.87 -14.15 -7.07
CA ASN A 46 8.79 -15.31 -7.14
C ASN A 46 10.09 -14.94 -7.85
N CYS A 47 10.70 -13.80 -7.47
CA CYS A 47 12.06 -13.48 -7.88
C CYS A 47 13.03 -14.19 -6.92
N PRO A 48 13.98 -14.99 -7.42
CA PRO A 48 15.00 -15.67 -6.62
C PRO A 48 15.91 -14.70 -5.84
N GLU A 49 15.92 -13.41 -6.19
CA GLU A 49 16.42 -12.33 -5.34
C GLU A 49 15.28 -11.38 -4.94
N PRO A 50 15.08 -11.10 -3.64
CA PRO A 50 14.03 -10.19 -3.18
C PRO A 50 14.33 -8.76 -3.64
N CYS A 51 13.32 -8.09 -4.20
CA CYS A 51 13.50 -6.73 -4.71
C CYS A 51 13.89 -5.76 -3.58
N ASP A 52 14.57 -4.67 -3.92
CA ASP A 52 15.08 -3.69 -2.95
C ASP A 52 13.97 -3.11 -2.04
N ALA A 53 12.75 -3.00 -2.57
CA ALA A 53 11.60 -2.57 -1.79
C ALA A 53 11.13 -3.61 -0.75
N ARG A 54 11.29 -4.92 -1.01
CA ARG A 54 11.05 -5.99 -0.03
C ARG A 54 12.15 -6.02 1.02
N LYS A 55 13.41 -6.01 0.59
CA LYS A 55 14.58 -5.93 1.49
C LYS A 55 14.47 -4.74 2.44
N LYS A 56 14.03 -3.58 1.95
CA LYS A 56 13.83 -2.37 2.77
C LYS A 56 12.64 -2.48 3.73
N ARG A 57 11.59 -3.26 3.41
CA ARG A 57 10.49 -3.53 4.34
C ARG A 57 10.90 -4.51 5.42
N GLU A 58 11.52 -5.62 5.03
CA GLU A 58 12.04 -6.65 5.94
C GLU A 58 13.09 -6.05 6.89
N ALA A 59 14.01 -5.21 6.39
CA ALA A 59 14.95 -4.48 7.25
C ALA A 59 14.24 -3.52 8.24
N ARG A 60 13.15 -2.87 7.83
CA ARG A 60 12.34 -2.02 8.72
C ARG A 60 11.50 -2.81 9.72
N GLU A 61 11.18 -4.05 9.42
CA GLU A 61 10.47 -4.97 10.31
C GLU A 61 11.44 -5.57 11.33
N ALA A 62 12.59 -6.06 10.90
CA ALA A 62 13.66 -6.54 11.79
C ALA A 62 14.11 -5.47 12.82
N MET A 63 14.32 -4.23 12.36
CA MET A 63 14.66 -3.11 13.26
C MET A 63 13.52 -2.75 14.23
N ARG A 64 12.26 -3.05 13.87
CA ARG A 64 11.12 -2.85 14.77
C ARG A 64 11.03 -3.97 15.79
N GLU A 65 11.26 -5.21 15.39
CA GLU A 65 11.29 -6.37 16.29
C GLU A 65 12.41 -6.24 17.33
N GLU A 66 13.61 -5.82 16.93
CA GLU A 66 14.72 -5.58 17.85
C GLU A 66 14.37 -4.48 18.88
N LYS A 67 13.77 -3.37 18.42
CA LYS A 67 13.32 -2.30 19.32
C LYS A 67 12.17 -2.72 20.23
N LEU A 68 11.27 -3.57 19.74
CA LEU A 68 10.18 -4.12 20.54
C LEU A 68 10.73 -5.08 21.60
N ALA A 69 11.72 -5.92 21.25
CA ALA A 69 12.41 -6.78 22.20
C ALA A 69 13.13 -5.96 23.28
N ALA A 70 13.93 -4.97 22.88
CA ALA A 70 14.60 -4.06 23.81
C ALA A 70 13.60 -3.28 24.70
N ARG A 71 12.48 -2.83 24.14
CA ARG A 71 11.40 -2.17 24.89
C ARG A 71 10.72 -3.14 25.86
N ASN A 72 10.48 -4.38 25.46
CA ASN A 72 9.86 -5.39 26.33
C ASN A 72 10.78 -5.77 27.49
N GLU A 73 12.09 -5.90 27.24
CA GLU A 73 13.09 -6.07 28.29
C GLU A 73 13.13 -4.87 29.24
N GLN A 74 13.12 -3.65 28.70
CA GLN A 74 13.05 -2.44 29.50
C GLN A 74 11.76 -2.35 30.32
N LEU A 75 10.62 -2.73 29.75
CA LEU A 75 9.34 -2.79 30.47
C LEU A 75 9.37 -3.87 31.56
N ALA A 76 10.00 -5.02 31.33
CA ALA A 76 10.14 -6.07 32.34
C ALA A 76 11.07 -5.65 33.48
N ALA A 77 12.13 -4.89 33.18
CA ALA A 77 12.98 -4.27 34.21
C ALA A 77 12.19 -3.22 35.01
N TRP A 78 11.50 -2.31 34.31
CA TRP A 78 10.66 -1.30 34.94
C TRP A 78 9.51 -1.93 35.74
N GLU A 79 8.94 -3.05 35.31
CA GLU A 79 7.87 -3.75 36.02
C GLU A 79 8.36 -4.41 37.31
N LYS A 80 9.59 -4.93 37.34
CA LYS A 80 10.21 -5.43 38.57
C LYS A 80 10.51 -4.30 39.55
N ASP A 81 10.92 -3.14 39.03
CA ASP A 81 11.18 -1.94 39.82
C ASP A 81 9.88 -1.18 40.18
N ARG A 82 8.77 -1.50 39.51
CA ARG A 82 7.43 -0.97 39.76
C ARG A 82 6.81 -1.70 40.94
N ILE A 83 7.20 -1.28 42.13
CA ILE A 83 6.55 -1.60 43.40
C ILE A 83 5.32 -0.69 43.58
N ALA A 84 4.28 -1.25 44.21
CA ALA A 84 3.00 -0.64 44.59
C ALA A 84 3.09 0.77 45.22
#